data_AF-A0A1G3UAL4-F1
#
_entry.id   AF-A0A1G3UAL4-F1
#
_cell.length_a   1.000
_cell.length_b   1.000
_cell.length_c   1.000
_cell.angle_alpha   90.00
_cell.angle_beta   90.00
_cell.angle_gamma   90.00
#
_symmetry.space_group_name_H-M   'P 1'
#
loop_
_entity.id
_entity.type
_entity.pdbx_description
1 polymer ?
#
loop_
_entity_poly.entity_id
_entity_poly.type
_entity_poly.pdbx_seq_one_letter_code
_entity_poly.pdbx_strand_id
1 'polypeptide(L)'
;MRFTLINNIKQDSAMRLILSALLIFISMYLISDIFVKYSSFGITGSAVKLTLFGSEAEYIDPISKASFLEFWHTEIFFIMMLLLTLSAVFVRLVKKSILVLNIVMISAIISIIALALSYFMSPLFISIYIATFFLWHASALYMTLYSLWRLYDKSV
;
A
#
# COMPACT_ATOMS: atom_id res chain seq x y z
N MET A 1 12.31 -9.23 -30.47
CA MET A 1 11.91 -8.44 -29.28
C MET A 1 13.17 -7.88 -28.60
N ARG A 2 13.68 -6.72 -29.04
CA ARG A 2 14.90 -6.09 -28.49
C ARG A 2 14.63 -5.12 -27.32
N PHE A 3 13.38 -5.00 -26.89
CA PHE A 3 12.95 -4.08 -25.82
C PHE A 3 13.18 -4.59 -24.39
N THR A 4 13.65 -5.83 -24.22
CA THR A 4 13.88 -6.45 -22.90
C THR A 4 15.30 -6.26 -22.36
N LEU A 5 16.18 -5.56 -23.08
CA LEU A 5 17.61 -5.46 -22.78
C LEU A 5 18.10 -4.01 -22.68
N ILE A 6 17.32 -3.12 -22.05
CA ILE A 6 17.91 -1.86 -21.57
C ILE A 6 18.71 -2.20 -20.31
N ASN A 7 19.99 -2.53 -20.50
CA ASN A 7 20.93 -2.89 -19.43
C ASN A 7 21.11 -1.76 -18.40
N ASN A 8 20.80 -0.52 -18.79
CA ASN A 8 20.98 0.64 -17.92
C ASN A 8 19.78 1.60 -18.03
N ILE A 9 18.74 1.34 -17.23
CA ILE A 9 17.49 2.13 -17.15
C ILE A 9 17.77 3.62 -16.93
N LYS A 10 18.89 3.98 -16.29
CA LYS A 10 19.30 5.36 -16.03
C LYS A 10 19.73 6.14 -17.29
N GLN A 11 20.21 5.45 -18.32
CA GLN A 11 20.75 6.07 -19.53
C GLN A 11 19.65 6.44 -20.55
N ASP A 12 18.51 5.76 -20.49
CA ASP A 12 17.36 6.07 -21.34
C ASP A 12 16.52 7.19 -20.71
N SER A 13 16.59 8.37 -21.33
CA SER A 13 15.85 9.56 -20.88
C SER A 13 14.33 9.39 -20.89
N ALA A 14 13.79 8.60 -21.83
CA ALA A 14 12.35 8.33 -21.92
C ALA A 14 11.90 7.37 -20.81
N MET A 15 12.66 6.28 -20.59
CA MET A 15 12.38 5.34 -19.51
C MET A 15 12.47 6.02 -18.13
N ARG A 16 13.44 6.91 -17.94
CA ARG A 16 13.57 7.70 -16.71
C ARG A 16 12.35 8.57 -16.45
N LEU A 17 11.83 9.25 -17.47
CA LEU A 17 10.64 10.10 -17.33
C LEU A 17 9.40 9.26 -16.96
N ILE A 18 9.19 8.14 -17.64
CA ILE A 18 8.07 7.23 -17.38
C ILE A 18 8.12 6.69 -15.94
N LEU A 19 9.29 6.22 -15.49
CA LEU A 19 9.45 5.70 -14.14
C LEU A 19 9.30 6.79 -13.07
N SER A 20 9.76 8.02 -13.34
CA SER A 20 9.57 9.15 -12.43
C SER A 20 8.09 9.47 -12.26
N ALA A 21 7.36 9.57 -13.38
CA ALA A 21 5.92 9.83 -13.37
C ALA A 21 5.16 8.73 -12.62
N LEU A 22 5.51 7.46 -12.87
CA LEU A 22 4.94 6.31 -12.16
C LEU A 22 5.18 6.39 -10.65
N LEU A 23 6.41 6.68 -10.21
CA LEU A 23 6.74 6.79 -8.79
C LEU A 23 6.01 7.96 -8.12
N ILE A 24 5.91 9.12 -8.80
CA ILE A 24 5.12 10.25 -8.31
C ILE A 24 3.65 9.86 -8.16
N PHE A 25 3.10 9.14 -9.14
CA PHE A 25 1.71 8.68 -9.09
C PHE A 25 1.49 7.68 -7.94
N ILE A 26 2.43 6.77 -7.69
CA ILE A 26 2.39 5.86 -6.53
C ILE A 26 2.45 6.65 -5.22
N SER A 27 3.31 7.67 -5.10
CA SER A 27 3.34 8.54 -3.91
C SER A 27 2.01 9.25 -3.69
N MET A 28 1.41 9.82 -4.74
CA MET A 28 0.09 10.46 -4.66
C MET A 28 -0.98 9.46 -4.25
N TYR A 29 -0.96 8.24 -4.79
CA TYR A 29 -1.87 7.18 -4.40
C TYR A 29 -1.74 6.84 -2.91
N LEU A 30 -0.52 6.61 -2.40
CA LEU A 30 -0.31 6.24 -0.99
C LEU A 30 -0.84 7.31 -0.02
N ILE A 31 -0.67 8.58 -0.38
CA ILE A 31 -1.22 9.70 0.41
C ILE A 31 -2.75 9.73 0.29
N SER A 32 -3.28 9.57 -0.92
CA SER A 32 -4.72 9.59 -1.18
C SER A 32 -5.43 8.44 -0.47
N ASP A 33 -4.84 7.24 -0.43
CA ASP A 33 -5.41 6.08 0.25
C ASP A 33 -5.62 6.37 1.74
N ILE A 34 -4.63 6.96 2.42
CA ILE A 34 -4.76 7.37 3.83
C ILE A 34 -5.94 8.33 4.03
N PHE A 35 -6.11 9.33 3.15
CA PHE A 35 -7.24 10.27 3.24
C PHE A 35 -8.59 9.62 2.96
N VAL A 36 -8.65 8.73 1.97
CA VAL A 36 -9.86 7.96 1.66
C VAL A 36 -10.23 7.06 2.83
N LYS A 37 -9.27 6.37 3.45
CA LYS A 37 -9.51 5.58 4.67
C LYS A 37 -9.96 6.45 5.80
N TYR A 38 -9.34 7.60 6.02
CA TYR A 38 -9.75 8.54 7.08
C TYR A 38 -11.20 8.98 6.95
N SER A 39 -11.63 9.32 5.73
CA SER A 39 -13.00 9.81 5.49
C SER A 39 -14.05 8.70 5.42
N SER A 40 -13.73 7.53 4.86
CA SER A 40 -14.74 6.53 4.51
C SER A 40 -14.82 5.35 5.49
N PHE A 41 -13.73 5.04 6.20
CA PHE A 41 -13.64 3.83 7.03
C PHE A 41 -13.11 4.07 8.45
N GLY A 42 -12.25 5.08 8.62
CA GLY A 42 -11.48 5.34 9.82
C GLY A 42 -10.05 4.80 9.75
N ILE A 43 -9.11 5.54 10.35
CA ILE A 43 -7.69 5.14 10.49
C ILE A 43 -7.30 4.82 11.94
N THR A 44 -8.19 5.10 12.90
CA THR A 44 -7.97 4.85 14.33
C THR A 44 -8.74 3.61 14.77
N GLY A 45 -8.29 2.98 15.86
CA GLY A 45 -8.91 1.75 16.38
C GLY A 45 -10.39 1.95 16.73
N SER A 46 -10.73 3.10 17.30
CA SER A 46 -12.11 3.46 17.61
C SER A 46 -12.93 3.67 16.34
N ALA A 47 -12.43 4.42 15.35
CA ALA A 47 -13.15 4.69 14.12
C ALA A 47 -13.39 3.42 13.30
N VAL A 48 -12.37 2.57 13.15
CA VAL A 48 -12.51 1.27 12.46
C VAL A 48 -13.52 0.38 13.19
N LYS A 49 -13.47 0.33 14.52
CA LYS A 49 -14.43 -0.44 15.32
C LYS A 49 -15.86 0.08 15.13
N LEU A 50 -16.04 1.41 15.13
CA LEU A 50 -17.33 2.07 14.90
C LEU A 50 -17.88 1.72 13.52
N THR A 51 -17.06 1.78 12.48
CA THR A 51 -17.48 1.43 11.11
C THR A 51 -17.82 -0.05 10.98
N LEU A 52 -17.02 -0.94 11.57
CA LEU A 52 -17.22 -2.38 11.44
C LEU A 52 -18.42 -2.90 12.23
N PHE A 53 -18.64 -2.39 13.44
CA PHE A 53 -19.60 -2.94 14.39
C PHE A 53 -20.72 -1.99 14.78
N GLY A 54 -20.69 -0.74 14.33
CA GLY A 54 -21.67 0.27 14.70
C GLY A 54 -21.54 0.73 16.15
N SER A 55 -22.48 1.58 16.54
CA SER A 55 -22.69 2.02 17.93
C SER A 55 -24.15 2.35 18.15
N GLU A 56 -24.80 1.64 19.06
CA GLU A 56 -26.19 1.93 19.46
C GLU A 56 -26.32 3.31 20.11
N ALA A 57 -25.30 3.74 20.85
CA ALA A 57 -25.30 5.04 21.53
C ALA A 57 -25.19 6.23 20.56
N GLU A 58 -24.56 6.01 19.40
CA GLU A 58 -24.39 7.03 18.35
C GLU A 58 -25.37 6.83 17.18
N TYR A 59 -26.26 5.84 17.26
CA TYR A 59 -27.19 5.45 16.19
C TYR A 59 -26.48 5.17 14.85
N ILE A 60 -25.30 4.54 14.92
CA ILE A 60 -24.51 4.19 13.75
C ILE A 60 -24.68 2.70 13.49
N ASP A 61 -25.21 2.37 12.32
CA ASP A 61 -25.36 0.99 11.88
C ASP A 61 -24.00 0.38 11.49
N PRO A 62 -23.75 -0.90 11.80
CA PRO A 62 -22.56 -1.61 11.33
C PRO A 62 -22.53 -1.70 9.81
N ILE A 63 -21.32 -1.73 9.24
CA ILE A 63 -21.15 -1.98 7.82
C ILE A 63 -21.79 -3.32 7.41
N SER A 64 -22.56 -3.28 6.32
CA SER A 64 -23.16 -4.50 5.77
C SER A 64 -22.07 -5.45 5.27
N LYS A 65 -22.35 -6.77 5.33
CA LYS A 65 -21.42 -7.79 4.82
C LYS A 65 -21.09 -7.60 3.34
N ALA A 66 -22.08 -7.19 2.54
CA ALA A 66 -21.88 -6.94 1.11
C ALA A 66 -20.90 -5.77 0.90
N SER A 67 -21.14 -4.64 1.57
CA SER A 67 -20.27 -3.46 1.51
C SER A 67 -18.86 -3.76 2.01
N PHE A 68 -18.72 -4.55 3.08
CA PHE A 68 -17.42 -4.98 3.58
C PHE A 68 -16.66 -5.82 2.56
N LEU A 69 -17.31 -6.81 1.94
CA LEU A 69 -16.66 -7.67 0.94
C LEU A 69 -16.26 -6.90 -0.32
N GLU A 70 -17.07 -5.94 -0.76
CA GLU A 70 -16.76 -5.06 -1.88
C GLU A 70 -15.53 -4.19 -1.57
N PHE A 71 -15.51 -3.57 -0.39
CA PHE A 71 -14.37 -2.79 0.09
C PHE A 71 -13.11 -3.65 0.16
N TRP A 72 -13.19 -4.82 0.80
CA TRP A 72 -12.07 -5.73 0.97
C TRP A 72 -11.53 -6.26 -0.36
N HIS A 73 -12.40 -6.60 -1.31
CA HIS A 73 -12.00 -6.98 -2.66
C HIS A 73 -11.23 -5.85 -3.35
N THR A 74 -11.73 -4.63 -3.26
CA THR A 74 -11.13 -3.43 -3.87
C THR A 74 -9.74 -3.19 -3.29
N GLU A 75 -9.57 -3.33 -1.98
CA GLU A 75 -8.28 -3.24 -1.30
C GLU A 75 -7.26 -4.26 -1.80
N ILE A 76 -7.67 -5.53 -1.89
CA ILE A 76 -6.80 -6.61 -2.38
C ILE A 76 -6.28 -6.27 -3.77
N PHE A 77 -7.17 -5.83 -4.65
CA PHE A 77 -6.82 -5.51 -6.03
C PHE A 77 -5.79 -4.38 -6.11
N PHE A 78 -6.06 -3.24 -5.45
CA PHE A 78 -5.16 -2.10 -5.52
C PHE A 78 -3.82 -2.35 -4.83
N ILE A 79 -3.83 -2.97 -3.64
CA ILE A 79 -2.60 -3.31 -2.92
C ILE A 79 -1.74 -4.26 -3.76
N MET A 80 -2.32 -5.29 -4.37
CA MET A 80 -1.58 -6.21 -5.23
C MET A 80 -0.92 -5.49 -6.41
N MET A 81 -1.69 -4.65 -7.12
CA MET A 81 -1.19 -3.90 -8.28
C MET A 81 -0.07 -2.94 -7.88
N LEU A 82 -0.23 -2.22 -6.77
CA LEU A 82 0.78 -1.30 -6.27
C LEU A 82 2.05 -2.03 -5.83
N LEU A 83 1.92 -3.07 -5.01
CA LEU A 83 3.04 -3.83 -4.49
C LEU A 83 3.87 -4.45 -5.61
N LEU A 84 3.22 -5.07 -6.60
CA LEU A 84 3.91 -5.73 -7.70
C LEU A 84 4.66 -4.69 -8.56
N THR A 85 4.00 -3.58 -8.87
CA THR A 85 4.59 -2.50 -9.68
C THR A 85 5.76 -1.84 -8.96
N LEU A 86 5.57 -1.45 -7.70
CA LEU A 86 6.59 -0.79 -6.88
C LEU A 86 7.78 -1.73 -6.62
N SER A 87 7.52 -3.00 -6.30
CA SER A 87 8.58 -3.99 -6.07
C SER A 87 9.39 -4.24 -7.33
N ALA A 88 8.74 -4.36 -8.49
CA ALA A 88 9.42 -4.54 -9.78
C ALA A 88 10.35 -3.36 -10.11
N VAL A 89 9.91 -2.12 -9.85
CA VAL A 89 10.72 -0.92 -10.04
C VAL A 89 11.87 -0.88 -9.03
N PHE A 90 11.59 -1.11 -7.75
CA PHE A 90 12.57 -1.01 -6.66
C PHE A 90 13.71 -2.01 -6.81
N VAL A 91 13.41 -3.29 -7.13
CA VAL A 91 14.43 -4.33 -7.33
C VAL A 91 15.37 -4.00 -8.50
N ARG A 92 14.85 -3.34 -9.54
CA ARG A 92 15.66 -2.95 -10.70
C ARG A 92 16.59 -1.77 -10.40
N LEU A 93 16.17 -0.83 -9.55
CA LEU A 93 16.93 0.37 -9.24
C LEU A 93 17.91 0.19 -8.07
N VAL A 94 17.59 -0.71 -7.14
CA VAL A 94 18.32 -0.88 -5.88
C VAL A 94 18.91 -2.29 -5.77
N LYS A 95 20.25 -2.37 -5.74
CA LYS A 95 20.95 -3.65 -5.51
C LYS A 95 20.90 -3.98 -4.01
N LYS A 96 20.50 -5.21 -3.65
CA LYS A 96 20.47 -5.78 -2.28
C LYS A 96 19.52 -5.08 -1.28
N SER A 97 18.23 -5.04 -1.59
CA SER A 97 17.20 -4.46 -0.69
C SER A 97 16.05 -5.44 -0.35
N ILE A 98 16.39 -6.72 -0.20
CA ILE A 98 15.43 -7.82 0.06
C ILE A 98 14.64 -7.58 1.36
N LEU A 99 15.27 -7.03 2.40
CA LEU A 99 14.63 -6.78 3.69
C LEU A 99 13.45 -5.82 3.57
N VAL A 100 13.66 -4.65 2.95
CA VAL A 100 12.62 -3.63 2.79
C VAL A 100 11.45 -4.17 1.97
N LEU A 101 11.75 -4.86 0.88
CA LEU A 101 10.74 -5.50 0.03
C LEU A 101 9.90 -6.51 0.82
N ASN A 102 10.54 -7.37 1.61
CA ASN A 102 9.83 -8.35 2.43
C ASN A 102 8.97 -7.70 3.52
N ILE A 103 9.47 -6.64 4.17
CA ILE A 103 8.70 -5.89 5.17
C ILE A 103 7.41 -5.36 4.53
N VAL A 104 7.51 -4.71 3.37
CA VAL A 104 6.35 -4.09 2.69
C VAL A 104 5.34 -5.16 2.26
N MET A 105 5.83 -6.24 1.63
CA MET A 105 4.99 -7.34 1.17
C MET A 105 4.26 -8.04 2.33
N ILE A 106 4.98 -8.42 3.37
CA ILE A 106 4.42 -9.14 4.51
C ILE A 106 3.45 -8.25 5.30
N SER A 107 3.82 -6.99 5.56
CA SER A 107 2.94 -6.07 6.29
C SER A 107 1.65 -5.77 5.54
N ALA A 108 1.70 -5.60 4.22
CA ALA A 108 0.50 -5.39 3.41
C ALA A 108 -0.43 -6.62 3.39
N ILE A 109 0.13 -7.82 3.24
CA ILE A 109 -0.65 -9.07 3.30
C ILE A 109 -1.29 -9.25 4.68
N ILE A 110 -0.51 -9.05 5.75
CA ILE A 110 -1.03 -9.13 7.12
C ILE A 110 -2.14 -8.10 7.34
N SER A 111 -2.01 -6.88 6.83
CA SER A 111 -3.06 -5.85 6.93
C SER A 111 -4.38 -6.32 6.31
N ILE A 112 -4.35 -6.86 5.09
CA ILE A 112 -5.54 -7.36 4.40
C ILE A 112 -6.20 -8.52 5.17
N ILE A 113 -5.39 -9.46 5.66
CA ILE A 113 -5.87 -10.63 6.40
C ILE A 113 -6.43 -10.19 7.76
N ALA A 114 -5.72 -9.32 8.48
CA ALA A 114 -6.15 -8.81 9.78
C ALA A 114 -7.48 -8.06 9.69
N LEU A 115 -7.71 -7.31 8.61
CA LEU A 115 -8.99 -6.65 8.37
C LEU A 115 -10.14 -7.68 8.22
N ALA A 116 -9.94 -8.72 7.41
CA ALA A 116 -10.93 -9.80 7.26
C ALA A 116 -11.20 -10.54 8.59
N LEU A 117 -10.14 -10.89 9.33
CA LEU A 117 -10.25 -11.53 10.64
C LEU A 117 -10.94 -10.61 11.65
N SER A 118 -10.74 -9.29 11.54
CA SER A 118 -11.39 -8.32 12.42
C SER A 118 -12.90 -8.34 12.24
N TYR A 119 -13.38 -8.45 11.01
CA TYR A 119 -14.81 -8.50 10.71
C TYR A 119 -15.45 -9.85 11.06
N PHE A 120 -14.81 -10.96 10.68
CA PHE A 120 -15.41 -12.30 10.79
C PHE A 120 -15.15 -13.02 12.11
N MET A 121 -14.08 -12.68 12.84
CA MET A 121 -13.65 -13.46 14.01
C MET A 121 -13.62 -12.64 15.29
N SER A 122 -12.84 -11.54 15.33
CA SER A 122 -12.66 -10.79 16.58
C SER A 122 -12.20 -9.34 16.36
N PRO A 123 -12.75 -8.36 17.09
CA PRO A 123 -12.27 -6.98 17.07
C PRO A 123 -10.80 -6.80 17.47
N LEU A 124 -10.18 -7.79 18.14
CA LEU A 124 -8.76 -7.73 18.54
C LEU A 124 -7.82 -7.51 17.35
N PHE A 125 -8.18 -8.05 16.18
CA PHE A 125 -7.39 -7.91 14.95
C PHE A 125 -7.37 -6.49 14.38
N ILE A 126 -8.23 -5.57 14.85
CA ILE A 126 -8.20 -4.15 14.45
C ILE A 126 -6.85 -3.52 14.79
N SER A 127 -6.27 -3.85 15.95
CA SER A 127 -4.97 -3.29 16.34
C SER A 127 -3.84 -3.75 15.42
N ILE A 128 -3.86 -5.02 15.01
CA ILE A 128 -2.92 -5.60 14.06
C ILE A 128 -3.11 -4.97 12.68
N TYR A 129 -4.36 -4.81 12.23
CA TYR A 129 -4.69 -4.13 10.97
C TYR A 129 -4.10 -2.72 10.95
N ILE A 130 -4.32 -1.91 11.99
CA ILE A 130 -3.84 -0.52 12.03
C ILE A 130 -2.30 -0.47 12.03
N ALA A 131 -1.66 -1.27 12.89
CA ALA A 131 -0.21 -1.28 12.98
C ALA A 131 0.43 -1.69 11.63
N THR A 132 -0.11 -2.73 11.00
CA THR A 132 0.40 -3.20 9.71
C THR A 132 0.03 -2.27 8.55
N PHE A 133 -1.13 -1.62 8.59
CA PHE A 133 -1.57 -0.60 7.64
C PHE A 133 -0.57 0.54 7.53
N PHE A 134 -0.20 1.15 8.67
CA PHE A 134 0.77 2.24 8.68
C PHE A 134 2.19 1.76 8.35
N LEU A 135 2.56 0.55 8.79
CA LEU A 135 3.87 -0.02 8.49
C LEU A 135 4.08 -0.23 6.98
N TRP A 136 3.10 -0.81 6.29
CA TRP A 136 3.21 -1.04 4.85
C TRP A 136 3.17 0.28 4.07
N HIS A 137 2.35 1.24 4.48
CA HIS A 137 2.32 2.58 3.88
C HIS A 137 3.66 3.31 4.02
N ALA A 138 4.21 3.37 5.23
CA ALA A 138 5.47 4.07 5.49
C ALA A 138 6.62 3.43 4.72
N SER A 139 6.66 2.10 4.67
CA SER A 139 7.70 1.37 3.95
C SER A 139 7.55 1.45 2.42
N ALA A 140 6.33 1.43 1.89
CA ALA A 140 6.06 1.66 0.46
C ALA A 140 6.41 3.10 0.05
N LEU A 141 6.10 4.09 0.91
CA LEU A 141 6.48 5.48 0.68
C LEU A 141 8.01 5.63 0.66
N TYR A 142 8.70 5.01 1.62
CA TYR A 142 10.16 4.94 1.64
C TYR A 142 10.72 4.32 0.36
N MET A 143 10.20 3.15 -0.08
CA MET A 143 10.62 2.51 -1.34
C MET A 143 10.42 3.43 -2.54
N THR A 144 9.32 4.17 -2.57
CA THR A 144 8.98 5.07 -3.68
C THR A 144 9.94 6.24 -3.74
N LEU A 145 10.16 6.94 -2.62
CA LEU A 145 11.07 8.08 -2.52
C LEU A 145 12.52 7.66 -2.76
N TYR A 146 12.94 6.52 -2.22
CA TYR A 146 14.28 6.00 -2.43
C TYR A 146 14.52 5.59 -3.88
N SER A 147 13.54 4.95 -4.53
CA SER A 147 13.60 4.66 -5.97
C SER A 147 13.74 5.93 -6.80
N LEU A 148 12.98 6.97 -6.46
CA LEU A 148 13.00 8.25 -7.14
C LEU A 148 14.36 8.92 -6.98
N TRP A 149 14.90 8.98 -5.76
CA TRP A 149 16.24 9.50 -5.51
C TRP A 149 17.31 8.74 -6.30
N ARG A 150 17.26 7.39 -6.28
CA ARG A 150 18.24 6.55 -6.96
C ARG A 150 18.22 6.69 -8.48
N LEU A 151 17.08 7.07 -9.04
CA LEU A 151 16.90 7.32 -10.47
C LEU A 151 17.66 8.58 -10.94
N TYR A 152 17.77 9.61 -10.09
CA TYR A 152 18.47 10.86 -10.40
C TYR A 152 19.93 10.89 -9.91
N ASP A 153 20.28 10.01 -8.99
CA ASP A 153 21.64 9.87 -8.48
C ASP A 153 22.62 9.43 -9.59
N LYS A 154 23.60 10.28 -9.87
CA LYS A 154 24.66 10.11 -10.89
C LYS A 154 25.84 9.26 -10.40
N SER A 155 25.84 8.79 -9.15
CA SER A 155 27.01 8.15 -8.51
C SER A 155 27.29 6.68 -8.88
N VAL A 156 26.74 6.16 -9.99
CA VAL A 156 27.13 4.85 -10.59
C VAL A 156 27.00 4.92 -12.10
#